data_AF-A0A5R8WPX6-F1
#
_entry.id   AF-A0A5R8WPX6-F1
#
_cell.length_a   1.000
_cell.length_b   1.000
_cell.length_c   1.000
_cell.angle_alpha   90.00
_cell.angle_beta   90.00
_cell.angle_gamma   90.00
#
_symmetry.space_group_name_H-M   'P 1'
#
loop_
_entity.id
_entity.type
_entity.pdbx_description
1 polymer ?
#
loop_
_entity_poly.entity_id
_entity_poly.type
_entity_poly.pdbx_seq_one_letter_code
_entity_poly.pdbx_strand_id
1 'polypeptide(L)'
;MLLTELMNLAWLAVRLAPRLLWWLLAGLLLAALNQIFRTELWPNTPGAEPFFKLVALCCGLPLPWLLARTAQRLGRQLRGWFWRLFWRLAAVAGYVGAFIISVVGLIGLAYQLLRVFS
;
A
#
# COMPACT_ATOMS: atom_id res chain seq x y z
N MET A 1 -4.28 3.25 30.90
CA MET A 1 -3.22 4.16 30.46
C MET A 1 -2.61 3.76 29.10
N LEU A 2 -2.33 2.47 28.84
CA LEU A 2 -1.81 2.00 27.54
C LEU A 2 -2.77 2.17 26.35
N LEU A 3 -4.08 1.98 26.55
CA LEU A 3 -5.07 2.08 25.47
C LEU A 3 -5.16 3.50 24.86
N THR A 4 -5.11 4.52 25.72
CA THR A 4 -5.17 5.94 25.32
C THR A 4 -3.93 6.38 24.54
N GLU A 5 -2.75 5.88 24.90
CA GLU A 5 -1.50 6.15 24.15
C GLU A 5 -1.51 5.50 22.76
N LEU A 6 -2.00 4.25 22.67
CA LEU A 6 -2.17 3.56 21.39
C LEU A 6 -3.18 4.28 20.49
N MET A 7 -4.29 4.73 21.05
CA MET A 7 -5.33 5.44 20.32
C MET A 7 -4.84 6.81 19.81
N ASN A 8 -4.07 7.53 20.63
CA ASN A 8 -3.41 8.77 20.22
C ASN A 8 -2.40 8.53 19.09
N LEU A 9 -1.60 7.48 19.17
CA LEU A 9 -0.67 7.08 18.10
C LEU A 9 -1.40 6.72 16.80
N ALA A 10 -2.50 5.96 16.89
CA ALA A 10 -3.30 5.58 15.74
C ALA A 10 -3.93 6.80 15.05
N TRP A 11 -4.47 7.73 15.83
CA TRP A 11 -5.01 8.98 15.29
C TRP A 11 -3.88 9.83 14.67
N LEU A 12 -2.73 9.93 15.33
CA LEU A 12 -1.60 10.67 14.77
C LEU A 12 -1.12 10.04 13.43
N ALA A 13 -1.13 8.72 13.31
CA ALA A 13 -0.85 8.01 12.07
C ALA A 13 -1.87 8.30 10.95
N VAL A 14 -3.17 8.25 11.26
CA VAL A 14 -4.27 8.57 10.32
C VAL A 14 -4.18 10.02 9.85
N ARG A 15 -3.83 10.95 10.74
CA ARG A 15 -3.68 12.37 10.40
C ARG A 15 -2.46 12.64 9.52
N LEU A 16 -1.37 11.88 9.72
CA LEU A 16 -0.15 11.99 8.92
C LEU A 16 -0.20 11.24 7.59
N ALA A 17 -1.17 10.33 7.44
CA ALA A 17 -1.39 9.57 6.23
C ALA A 17 -1.79 10.54 5.08
N PRO A 18 -1.10 10.47 3.92
CA PRO A 18 -1.46 11.29 2.78
C PRO A 18 -2.83 10.86 2.22
N ARG A 19 -3.62 11.81 1.69
CA ARG A 19 -4.91 11.53 1.03
C ARG A 19 -4.80 10.42 -0.02
N LEU A 20 -3.66 10.36 -0.72
CA LEU A 20 -3.36 9.32 -1.71
C LEU A 20 -3.44 7.90 -1.13
N LEU A 21 -3.04 7.70 0.14
CA LEU A 21 -3.09 6.38 0.79
C LEU A 21 -4.52 5.84 0.84
N TRP A 22 -5.50 6.69 1.15
CA TRP A 22 -6.90 6.31 1.18
C TRP A 22 -7.44 5.93 -0.20
N TRP A 23 -7.05 6.67 -1.23
CA TRP A 23 -7.40 6.34 -2.62
C TRP A 23 -6.79 5.01 -3.08
N LEU A 24 -5.54 4.73 -2.69
CA LEU A 24 -4.88 3.47 -3.02
C LEU A 24 -5.52 2.28 -2.29
N LEU A 25 -5.89 2.45 -1.02
CA LEU A 25 -6.63 1.43 -0.27
C LEU A 25 -8.02 1.19 -0.88
N ALA A 26 -8.74 2.25 -1.24
CA ALA A 26 -10.03 2.13 -1.91
C ALA A 26 -9.91 1.42 -3.26
N GLY A 27 -8.89 1.76 -4.05
CA GLY A 27 -8.61 1.10 -5.33
C GLY A 27 -8.27 -0.38 -5.18
N LEU A 28 -7.48 -0.75 -4.16
CA LEU A 28 -7.19 -2.14 -3.83
C LEU A 28 -8.44 -2.91 -3.39
N LEU A 29 -9.26 -2.31 -2.52
CA LEU A 29 -10.50 -2.94 -2.05
C LEU A 29 -11.45 -3.16 -3.23
N LEU A 30 -11.59 -2.17 -4.11
CA LEU A 30 -12.42 -2.27 -5.30
C LEU A 30 -11.91 -3.35 -6.25
N ALA A 31 -10.61 -3.41 -6.50
CA ALA A 31 -10.00 -4.44 -7.33
C ALA A 31 -10.18 -5.84 -6.73
N ALA A 32 -9.97 -5.99 -5.41
CA ALA A 32 -10.15 -7.26 -4.71
C ALA A 32 -11.61 -7.74 -4.76
N LEU A 33 -12.57 -6.86 -4.45
CA LEU A 33 -13.99 -7.18 -4.51
C LEU A 33 -14.42 -7.59 -5.93
N ASN A 34 -14.04 -6.81 -6.95
CA ASN A 34 -14.38 -7.14 -8.33
C ASN A 34 -13.73 -8.43 -8.81
N GLN A 35 -12.57 -8.78 -8.29
CA GLN A 35 -11.91 -10.03 -8.63
C GLN A 35 -12.57 -11.24 -7.95
N ILE A 36 -13.07 -11.08 -6.72
CA ILE A 36 -13.86 -12.11 -6.00
C ILE A 36 -15.20 -12.33 -6.71
N PHE A 37 -15.91 -11.25 -7.04
CA PHE A 37 -17.24 -11.30 -7.66
C PHE A 37 -17.19 -11.25 -9.19
N ARG A 38 -16.07 -11.64 -9.81
CA ARG A 38 -15.88 -11.50 -11.25
C ARG A 38 -16.94 -12.24 -12.05
N THR A 39 -17.25 -13.48 -11.66
CA THR A 39 -18.21 -14.34 -12.38
C THR A 39 -19.64 -13.83 -12.28
N GLU A 40 -19.97 -13.09 -11.22
CA GLU A 40 -21.30 -12.52 -10.99
C GLU A 40 -21.46 -11.16 -11.68
N LEU A 41 -20.46 -10.29 -11.55
CA LEU A 41 -20.52 -8.91 -12.05
C LEU A 41 -20.11 -8.80 -13.53
N TRP A 42 -19.18 -9.64 -13.98
CA TRP A 42 -18.53 -9.54 -15.29
C TRP A 42 -18.51 -10.85 -16.08
N PRO A 43 -19.65 -11.55 -16.24
CA PRO A 43 -19.69 -12.89 -16.85
C PRO A 43 -19.16 -12.93 -18.29
N ASN A 44 -19.41 -11.87 -19.06
CA ASN A 44 -19.09 -11.82 -20.49
C ASN A 44 -17.88 -10.92 -20.81
N THR A 45 -17.10 -10.51 -19.81
CA THR A 45 -15.97 -9.58 -20.00
C THR A 45 -14.63 -10.30 -19.79
N PRO A 46 -14.03 -10.89 -20.83
CA PRO A 46 -12.78 -11.66 -20.70
C PRO A 46 -11.61 -10.81 -20.19
N GLY A 47 -11.59 -9.50 -20.48
CA GLY A 47 -10.56 -8.56 -20.03
C GLY A 47 -10.68 -8.06 -18.58
N ALA A 48 -11.75 -8.41 -17.85
CA ALA A 48 -11.97 -7.88 -16.49
C ALA A 48 -10.87 -8.33 -15.51
N GLU A 49 -10.44 -9.59 -15.57
CA GLU A 49 -9.41 -10.12 -14.67
C GLU A 49 -8.04 -9.46 -14.83
N PRO A 50 -7.42 -9.38 -16.02
CA PRO A 50 -6.13 -8.71 -16.17
C PRO A 50 -6.25 -7.22 -15.83
N PHE A 51 -7.38 -6.58 -16.11
CA PHE A 51 -7.63 -5.19 -15.73
C PHE A 51 -7.62 -4.99 -14.20
N PHE A 52 -8.40 -5.76 -13.44
CA PHE A 52 -8.41 -5.62 -11.98
C PHE A 52 -7.07 -6.03 -11.34
N LYS A 53 -6.34 -6.98 -11.92
CA LYS A 53 -4.96 -7.30 -11.51
C LYS A 53 -4.01 -6.12 -11.74
N LEU A 54 -4.11 -5.44 -12.89
CA LEU A 54 -3.32 -4.23 -13.17
C LEU A 54 -3.66 -3.11 -12.18
N VAL A 55 -4.94 -2.87 -11.91
CA VAL A 55 -5.39 -1.89 -10.91
C VAL A 55 -4.83 -2.22 -9.53
N ALA A 56 -4.92 -3.49 -9.10
CA ALA A 56 -4.38 -3.93 -7.81
C ALA A 56 -2.85 -3.72 -7.72
N LEU A 57 -2.10 -4.01 -8.78
CA LEU A 57 -0.66 -3.76 -8.83
C LEU A 57 -0.34 -2.27 -8.76
N CYS A 58 -0.99 -1.45 -9.59
CA CYS A 58 -0.79 0.00 -9.61
C CYS A 58 -1.14 0.66 -8.27
N CYS A 59 -2.17 0.17 -7.57
CA CYS A 59 -2.55 0.67 -6.25
C CYS A 59 -1.65 0.11 -5.12
N GLY A 60 -1.19 -1.14 -5.24
CA GLY A 60 -0.37 -1.82 -4.23
C GLY A 60 1.09 -1.37 -4.21
N LEU A 61 1.69 -1.13 -5.37
CA LEU A 61 3.09 -0.69 -5.53
C LEU A 61 3.48 0.56 -4.72
N PRO A 62 2.71 1.66 -4.73
CA PRO A 62 3.06 2.86 -3.99
C PRO A 62 2.78 2.76 -2.48
N LEU A 63 1.95 1.80 -2.01
CA LEU A 63 1.62 1.67 -0.59
C LEU A 63 2.83 1.50 0.34
N PRO A 64 3.78 0.57 0.10
CA PRO A 64 4.92 0.40 0.99
C PRO A 64 5.78 1.67 1.08
N TRP A 65 5.88 2.46 0.00
CA TRP A 65 6.54 3.77 0.03
C TRP A 65 5.81 4.78 0.91
N LEU A 66 4.47 4.83 0.82
CA LEU A 66 3.68 5.71 1.66
C LEU A 66 3.73 5.29 3.13
N LEU A 67 3.73 3.99 3.43
CA LEU A 67 3.87 3.44 4.78
C LEU A 67 5.26 3.73 5.37
N ALA A 68 6.33 3.57 4.60
CA ALA A 68 7.67 3.95 5.06
C ALA A 68 7.77 5.45 5.33
N ARG A 69 7.14 6.28 4.49
CA ARG A 69 7.09 7.73 4.66
C ARG A 69 6.28 8.14 5.89
N THR A 70 5.14 7.51 6.18
CA THR A 70 4.35 7.80 7.39
C THR A 70 5.11 7.36 8.64
N ALA A 71 5.74 6.18 8.64
CA ALA A 71 6.61 5.71 9.73
C ALA A 71 7.75 6.69 10.01
N GLN A 72 8.40 7.23 8.97
CA GLN A 72 9.44 8.24 9.12
C GLN A 72 8.92 9.55 9.72
N ARG A 73 7.70 9.99 9.34
CA ARG A 73 7.07 11.19 9.90
C ARG A 73 6.69 11.00 11.37
N LEU A 74 6.14 9.84 11.73
CA LEU A 74 5.83 9.45 13.11
C LEU A 74 7.09 9.50 13.99
N GLY A 75 8.20 8.91 13.53
CA GLY A 75 9.46 8.92 14.27
C GLY A 75 10.01 10.32 14.57
N ARG A 76 9.71 11.32 13.71
CA ARG A 76 10.12 12.71 13.93
C ARG A 76 9.28 13.42 15.01
N GLN A 77 8.02 13.03 15.19
CA GLN A 77 7.11 13.66 16.16
C GLN A 77 7.23 13.07 17.57
N LEU A 78 7.80 11.87 17.72
CA LEU A 78 8.00 11.23 19.02
C LEU A 78 9.11 11.91 19.83
N ARG A 79 8.81 12.17 21.11
CA ARG A 79 9.76 12.67 22.12
C ARG A 79 10.40 11.47 22.81
N GLY A 80 11.62 11.11 22.39
CA GLY A 80 12.41 10.02 22.95
C GLY A 80 13.41 9.48 21.95
N TRP A 81 14.69 9.43 22.31
CA TRP A 81 15.75 8.97 21.40
C TRP A 81 15.57 7.50 20.99
N PHE A 82 15.21 6.63 21.95
CA PHE A 82 14.97 5.21 21.70
C PHE A 82 13.82 4.97 20.70
N TRP A 83 12.65 5.57 20.96
CA TRP A 83 11.51 5.49 20.06
C TRP A 83 11.82 6.07 18.66
N ARG A 84 12.55 7.18 18.59
CA ARG A 84 12.97 7.76 17.30
C ARG A 84 13.89 6.83 16.52
N LEU A 85 14.81 6.14 17.18
CA LEU A 85 15.71 5.18 16.54
C LEU A 85 14.93 3.97 16.01
N PHE A 86 14.02 3.42 16.81
CA PHE A 86 13.15 2.31 16.41
C PHE A 86 12.34 2.63 15.15
N TRP A 87 11.65 3.78 15.13
CA TRP A 87 10.87 4.21 13.97
C TRP A 87 11.73 4.57 12.74
N ARG A 88 12.98 5.02 12.94
CA ARG A 88 13.93 5.21 11.84
C ARG A 88 14.35 3.87 11.21
N LEU A 89 14.67 2.86 12.02
CA LEU A 89 15.00 1.52 11.53
C LEU A 89 13.80 0.90 10.81
N ALA A 90 12.60 1.03 11.38
CA ALA A 90 11.36 0.59 10.73
C ALA A 90 11.12 1.30 9.39
N ALA A 91 11.39 2.61 9.30
CA ALA A 91 11.29 3.34 8.04
C ALA A 91 12.33 2.87 7.01
N VAL A 92 13.59 2.63 7.41
CA VAL A 92 14.64 2.12 6.52
C VAL A 92 14.29 0.73 6.01
N ALA A 93 13.91 -0.18 6.91
CA ALA A 93 13.42 -1.51 6.55
C ALA A 93 12.21 -1.42 5.62
N GLY A 94 11.29 -0.49 5.88
CA GLY A 94 10.14 -0.19 5.03
C GLY A 94 10.54 0.27 3.62
N TYR A 95 11.54 1.15 3.49
CA TYR A 95 12.03 1.59 2.18
C TYR A 95 12.75 0.48 1.41
N VAL A 96 13.55 -0.35 2.09
CA VAL A 96 14.19 -1.53 1.48
C VAL A 96 13.13 -2.52 1.01
N GLY A 97 12.14 -2.82 1.84
CA GLY A 97 11.01 -3.66 1.46
C GLY A 97 10.22 -3.06 0.30
N ALA A 98 9.93 -1.75 0.33
CA ALA A 98 9.28 -1.05 -0.76
C ALA A 98 10.06 -1.15 -2.07
N PHE A 99 11.39 -1.05 -2.02
CA PHE A 99 12.24 -1.19 -3.19
C PHE A 99 12.15 -2.60 -3.79
N ILE A 100 12.28 -3.65 -2.97
CA ILE A 100 12.17 -5.05 -3.41
C ILE A 100 10.79 -5.30 -4.02
N ILE A 101 9.72 -4.91 -3.32
CA ILE A 101 8.34 -5.04 -3.81
C ILE A 101 8.15 -4.27 -5.11
N SER A 102 8.79 -3.10 -5.25
CA SER A 102 8.71 -2.30 -6.47
C SER A 102 9.37 -2.98 -7.66
N VAL A 103 10.56 -3.56 -7.48
CA VAL A 103 11.25 -4.30 -8.54
C VAL A 103 10.41 -5.50 -8.98
N VAL A 104 9.95 -6.32 -8.02
CA VAL A 104 9.12 -7.50 -8.33
C VAL A 104 7.78 -7.09 -8.96
N GLY A 105 7.14 -6.05 -8.43
CA GLY A 105 5.86 -5.55 -8.94
C GLY A 105 5.97 -4.92 -10.33
N LEU A 106 7.08 -4.25 -10.65
CA LEU A 106 7.35 -3.72 -12.00
C LEU A 106 7.56 -4.85 -13.01
N ILE A 107 8.27 -5.92 -12.63
CA ILE A 107 8.40 -7.12 -13.47
C ILE A 107 7.03 -7.75 -13.71
N GLY A 108 6.21 -7.89 -12.66
CA GLY A 108 4.84 -8.40 -12.76
C GLY A 108 3.94 -7.53 -13.64
N LEU A 109 4.05 -6.21 -13.54
CA LEU A 109 3.35 -5.26 -14.41
C LEU A 109 3.78 -5.42 -15.87
N ALA A 110 5.08 -5.49 -16.14
CA ALA A 110 5.60 -5.66 -17.50
C ALA A 110 5.08 -6.98 -18.12
N TYR A 111 5.08 -8.06 -17.35
CA TYR A 111 4.53 -9.35 -17.79
C TYR A 111 3.03 -9.28 -18.09
N GLN A 112 2.24 -8.64 -17.23
CA GLN A 112 0.80 -8.46 -17.46
C GLN A 112 0.52 -7.59 -18.68
N LEU A 113 1.26 -6.50 -18.88
CA LEU A 113 1.11 -5.65 -20.05
C LEU A 113 1.43 -6.43 -21.33
N LEU A 114 2.55 -7.17 -21.36
CA LEU A 114 2.89 -8.02 -22.51
C LEU A 114 1.78 -9.01 -22.83
N ARG A 115 1.21 -9.67 -21.81
CA ARG A 115 0.11 -10.64 -22.00
C ARG A 115 -1.18 -10.01 -22.55
N VAL A 116 -1.46 -8.74 -22.22
CA VAL A 116 -2.66 -8.05 -22.69
C VAL A 116 -2.51 -7.59 -24.15
N PHE A 117 -1.29 -7.31 -24.61
CA PHE A 117 -1.01 -6.83 -25.97
C PHE A 117 -0.53 -7.91 -26.95
N SER A 118 -0.22 -9.12 -26.47
CA SER A 118 0.11 -10.29 -27.29
C SER A 118 -1.13 -11.09 -27.68
#